data_AF-A0A1I7GML4-F1
#
_entry.id   AF-A0A1I7GML4-F1
#
_cell.length_a   1.000
_cell.length_b   1.000
_cell.length_c   1.000
_cell.angle_alpha   90.00
_cell.angle_beta   90.00
_cell.angle_gamma   90.00
#
_symmetry.space_group_name_H-M   'P 1'
#
loop_
_entity.id
_entity.type
_entity.pdbx_description
1 polymer ?
#
loop_
_entity_poly.entity_id
_entity_poly.type
_entity_poly.pdbx_seq_one_letter_code
_entity_poly.pdbx_strand_id
1 'polypeptide(L)'
;MNTTANDTLERYEEMVLSGKIKTFQVHISDTGIKVKPSGSAPECEILLTQELQNSIRTYFYEVNSFSYGSFDYTTLKSLINARVCLERMTKNAGS
;
A
#
# COMPACT_ATOMS: atom_id res chain seq x y z
N MET A 1 -10.71 13.56 5.75
CA MET A 1 -10.98 12.35 4.93
C MET A 1 -9.89 11.35 5.26
N ASN A 2 -10.22 10.16 5.79
CA ASN A 2 -9.23 9.10 5.97
C ASN A 2 -8.90 8.53 4.59
N THR A 3 -7.74 8.89 4.04
CA THR A 3 -7.24 8.34 2.78
C THR A 3 -6.85 6.88 3.02
N THR A 4 -7.37 5.95 2.21
CA THR A 4 -7.04 4.53 2.38
C THR A 4 -5.68 4.20 1.75
N ALA A 5 -5.16 3.02 2.07
CA ALA A 5 -3.93 2.51 1.44
C ALA A 5 -4.05 2.44 -0.08
N ASN A 6 -5.21 2.01 -0.59
CA ASN A 6 -5.45 1.97 -2.04
C ASN A 6 -5.46 3.36 -2.66
N ASP A 7 -6.22 4.31 -2.10
CA ASP A 7 -6.31 5.66 -2.68
C ASP A 7 -4.94 6.34 -2.73
N THR A 8 -4.11 6.10 -1.72
CA THR A 8 -2.75 6.67 -1.68
C THR A 8 -1.86 6.02 -2.73
N LEU A 9 -1.88 4.69 -2.85
CA LEU A 9 -1.09 3.98 -3.87
C LEU A 9 -1.53 4.39 -5.28
N GLU A 10 -2.83 4.45 -5.56
CA GLU A 10 -3.37 4.92 -6.85
C GLU A 10 -2.91 6.34 -7.18
N ARG A 11 -2.94 7.26 -6.22
CA ARG A 11 -2.43 8.62 -6.41
C ARG A 11 -0.95 8.63 -6.82
N TYR A 12 -0.11 7.81 -6.19
CA TYR A 12 1.31 7.75 -6.56
C TYR A 12 1.53 7.09 -7.92
N GLU A 13 0.71 6.09 -8.28
CA GLU A 13 0.72 5.52 -9.63
C GLU A 13 0.36 6.56 -10.69
N GLU A 14 -0.69 7.35 -10.48
CA GLU A 14 -1.07 8.45 -11.36
C GLU A 14 0.05 9.49 -11.49
N MET A 15 0.77 9.78 -10.41
CA MET A 15 1.93 10.68 -10.45
C MET A 15 3.07 10.12 -11.31
N VAL A 16 3.29 8.79 -11.31
CA VAL A 16 4.25 8.16 -12.21
C VAL A 16 3.75 8.19 -13.66
N LEU A 17 2.49 7.81 -13.90
CA LEU A 17 1.88 7.75 -15.23
C LEU A 17 1.81 9.12 -15.91
N SER A 18 1.58 10.18 -15.13
CA SER A 18 1.57 11.58 -15.62
C SER A 18 2.96 12.20 -15.76
N GLY A 19 4.02 11.47 -15.41
CA GLY A 19 5.41 11.96 -15.47
C GLY A 19 5.79 12.97 -14.38
N LYS A 20 4.93 13.18 -13.37
CA LYS A 20 5.22 14.08 -12.23
C LYS A 20 6.36 13.55 -11.35
N ILE A 21 6.47 12.23 -11.21
CA ILE A 21 7.59 11.56 -10.55
C ILE A 21 8.07 10.41 -11.42
N LYS A 22 9.36 10.06 -11.31
CA LYS A 22 9.92 8.93 -12.05
C LYS A 22 9.47 7.57 -11.50
N THR A 23 9.42 7.46 -10.18
CA THR A 23 9.05 6.25 -9.43
C THR A 23 8.86 6.58 -7.95
N PHE A 24 8.33 5.63 -7.18
CA PHE A 24 8.24 5.67 -5.73
C PHE A 24 8.58 4.31 -5.11
N GLN A 25 8.90 4.31 -3.82
CA GLN A 25 9.10 3.11 -3.00
C GLN A 25 8.02 3.03 -1.93
N VAL A 26 7.64 1.80 -1.59
CA VAL A 26 6.76 1.50 -0.46
C VAL A 26 7.62 0.83 0.60
N HIS A 27 7.66 1.41 1.79
CA HIS A 27 8.34 0.85 2.96
C HIS A 27 7.31 0.26 3.92
N ILE A 28 7.57 -0.93 4.44
CA ILE A 28 6.74 -1.51 5.50
C ILE A 28 7.23 -0.96 6.85
N SER A 29 6.32 -0.43 7.67
CA SER A 29 6.60 0.06 9.02
C SER A 29 5.94 -0.81 10.09
N ASP A 30 6.21 -0.50 11.37
CA ASP A 30 5.59 -1.12 12.55
C ASP A 30 4.12 -0.79 12.72
N THR A 31 3.55 0.10 11.90
CA THR A 31 2.14 0.50 11.98
C THR A 31 1.43 0.50 10.62
N GLY A 32 2.15 0.28 9.52
CA GLY A 32 1.55 0.24 8.19
C GLY A 32 2.56 0.34 7.07
N ILE A 33 2.30 1.23 6.10
CA ILE A 33 3.19 1.47 4.96
C ILE A 33 3.53 2.95 4.80
N LYS A 34 4.73 3.22 4.29
CA LYS A 34 5.19 4.57 3.94
C LYS A 34 5.49 4.63 2.46
N VAL A 35 4.93 5.61 1.77
CA VAL A 35 5.21 5.83 0.35
C VAL A 35 6.22 6.97 0.21
N LYS A 36 7.26 6.73 -0.59
CA LYS A 36 8.38 7.66 -0.77
C LYS A 36 8.68 7.83 -2.26
N PRO A 37 8.41 9.00 -2.86
CA PRO A 37 8.92 9.34 -4.18
C PRO A 37 10.44 9.30 -4.23
N SER A 38 10.99 8.88 -5.37
CA SER A 38 12.44 8.93 -5.58
C SER A 38 12.97 10.35 -5.41
N GLY A 39 13.92 10.55 -4.49
CA GLY A 39 14.54 11.86 -4.23
C GLY A 39 13.82 12.75 -3.22
N SER A 40 12.70 12.30 -2.64
CA SER A 40 11.93 13.06 -1.65
C SER A 40 11.99 12.44 -0.26
N ALA A 41 11.67 13.22 0.77
CA ALA A 41 11.40 12.68 2.11
C ALA A 41 10.12 11.80 2.08
N PRO A 42 9.97 10.83 3.01
CA PRO A 42 8.76 10.03 3.12
C PRO A 42 7.56 10.94 3.34
N GLU A 43 6.55 10.83 2.49
CA GLU A 43 5.50 11.86 2.42
C GLU A 43 4.23 11.43 3.16
N CYS A 44 3.97 10.12 3.27
CA CYS A 44 2.71 9.64 3.82
C CYS A 44 2.89 8.28 4.52
N GLU A 45 2.61 8.23 5.82
CA GLU A 45 2.41 6.99 6.55
C GLU A 45 0.92 6.64 6.53
N ILE A 46 0.62 5.44 6.07
CA ILE A 46 -0.73 4.91 5.98
C ILE A 46 -0.86 3.81 7.01
N LEU A 47 -1.71 4.03 8.00
CA LEU A 47 -2.02 3.02 9.00
C LEU A 47 -2.80 1.88 8.36
N LEU A 48 -2.35 0.66 8.63
CA LEU A 48 -3.04 -0.56 8.22
C LEU A 48 -3.74 -1.17 9.43
N THR A 49 -4.78 -1.97 9.18
CA THR A 49 -5.34 -2.80 10.25
C THR A 49 -4.31 -3.82 10.70
N GLN A 50 -4.31 -4.18 11.99
CA GLN A 50 -3.36 -5.14 12.56
C GLN A 50 -3.32 -6.47 11.79
N GLU A 51 -4.48 -6.94 11.33
CA GLU A 51 -4.62 -8.18 10.56
C GLU A 51 -3.92 -8.09 9.20
N LEU A 52 -4.16 -6.99 8.46
CA LEU A 52 -3.52 -6.76 7.16
C LEU A 52 -2.01 -6.57 7.33
N GLN A 53 -1.60 -5.87 8.38
CA GLN A 53 -0.20 -5.69 8.71
C GLN A 53 0.51 -7.02 9.03
N ASN A 54 -0.11 -7.89 9.82
CA ASN A 54 0.42 -9.23 10.11
C ASN A 54 0.54 -10.06 8.84
N SER A 55 -0.45 -9.98 7.94
CA SER A 55 -0.44 -10.68 6.65
C SER A 55 0.71 -10.20 5.77
N ILE A 56 0.90 -8.89 5.64
CA ILE A 56 1.99 -8.28 4.87
C ILE A 56 3.35 -8.68 5.45
N ARG A 57 3.53 -8.58 6.77
CA ARG A 57 4.80 -8.95 7.43
C ARG A 57 5.13 -10.42 7.29
N THR A 58 4.13 -11.29 7.34
CA THR A 58 4.31 -12.73 7.17
C THR A 58 4.66 -13.07 5.73
N TYR A 59 3.99 -12.45 4.76
CA TYR A 59 4.21 -12.72 3.34
C TYR A 59 5.56 -12.19 2.85
N PHE A 60 5.88 -10.94 3.17
CA PHE A 60 7.09 -10.26 2.71
C PHE A 60 8.27 -10.40 3.69
N TYR A 61 8.33 -11.51 4.44
CA TYR A 61 9.34 -11.75 5.48
C TYR A 61 10.72 -11.20 5.10
N GLU A 62 11.31 -10.37 5.99
CA GLU A 62 12.59 -9.66 5.82
C GLU A 62 12.68 -8.59 4.71
N VAL A 63 11.63 -8.38 3.92
CA VAL A 63 11.60 -7.30 2.93
C VAL A 63 11.00 -6.04 3.54
N ASN A 64 11.85 -5.01 3.67
CA ASN A 64 11.47 -3.74 4.31
C ASN A 64 10.94 -2.70 3.30
N SER A 65 11.19 -2.88 2.00
CA SER A 65 10.75 -1.94 0.98
C SER A 65 10.69 -2.52 -0.42
N PHE A 66 9.77 -2.01 -1.24
CA PHE A 66 9.61 -2.40 -2.64
C PHE A 66 9.53 -1.15 -3.52
N SER A 67 9.95 -1.29 -4.78
CA SER A 67 9.81 -0.22 -5.78
C SER A 67 8.53 -0.39 -6.59
N TYR A 68 7.92 0.72 -7.00
CA TYR A 68 6.83 0.71 -7.96
C TYR A 68 7.20 -0.08 -9.23
N GLY A 69 6.28 -0.92 -9.71
CA GLY A 69 6.49 -1.80 -10.87
C GLY A 69 7.22 -3.11 -10.58
N SER A 70 7.66 -3.36 -9.34
CA SER A 70 8.19 -4.66 -8.94
C SER A 70 7.09 -5.71 -8.74
N PHE A 71 7.47 -6.98 -8.79
CA PHE A 71 6.59 -8.10 -8.45
C PHE A 71 6.01 -7.97 -7.03
N ASP A 72 6.85 -7.58 -6.07
CA ASP A 72 6.43 -7.41 -4.69
C ASP A 72 5.42 -6.28 -4.51
N TYR A 73 5.60 -5.17 -5.24
CA TYR A 73 4.64 -4.07 -5.27
C TYR A 73 3.27 -4.53 -5.79
N THR A 74 3.24 -5.26 -6.91
CA THR A 74 2.00 -5.80 -7.48
C THR A 74 1.30 -6.74 -6.50
N THR A 75 2.08 -7.56 -5.79
CA THR A 75 1.56 -8.47 -4.77
C THR A 75 0.99 -7.71 -3.57
N LEU A 76 1.68 -6.68 -3.09
CA LEU A 76 1.21 -5.85 -1.98
C LEU A 76 -0.13 -5.19 -2.33
N LYS A 77 -0.22 -4.57 -3.52
CA LYS A 77 -1.47 -3.96 -3.98
C LYS A 77 -2.60 -4.97 -4.07
N SER A 78 -2.31 -6.18 -4.53
CA SER A 78 -3.29 -7.27 -4.63
C SER A 78 -3.82 -7.70 -3.25
N LEU A 79 -2.94 -7.79 -2.24
CA LEU A 79 -3.33 -8.10 -0.86
C LEU A 79 -4.21 -7.01 -0.25
N ILE A 80 -3.85 -5.73 -0.44
CA ILE A 80 -4.65 -4.60 0.06
C ILE A 80 -6.03 -4.59 -0.62
N ASN A 81 -6.07 -4.78 -1.94
CA ASN A 81 -7.33 -4.88 -2.69
C ASN A 81 -8.22 -6.04 -2.21
N ALA A 82 -7.64 -7.23 -2.04
CA ALA A 82 -8.36 -8.40 -1.54
C ALA A 82 -8.97 -8.12 -0.17
N ARG A 83 -8.23 -7.45 0.73
CA ARG A 83 -8.74 -7.07 2.05
C ARG A 83 -9.93 -6.12 1.95
N VAL A 84 -9.84 -5.09 1.10
CA VAL A 84 -10.95 -4.13 0.87
C VAL A 84 -12.18 -4.84 0.32
N CYS A 85 -12.01 -5.78 -0.62
CA CYS A 85 -13.11 -6.60 -1.13
C CYS A 85 -13.77 -7.43 -0.03
N LEU A 86 -12.97 -8.10 0.81
CA LEU A 86 -13.48 -8.87 1.96
C LEU A 86 -14.25 -7.98 2.94
N GLU A 87 -13.80 -6.76 3.24
CA GLU A 87 -14.54 -5.82 4.11
C GLU A 87 -15.89 -5.44 3.54
N ARG A 88 -15.96 -5.21 2.22
CA ARG A 88 -17.21 -4.88 1.54
C ARG A 88 -18.18 -6.06 1.58
N MET A 89 -17.67 -7.28 1.36
CA MET A 89 -18.48 -8.49 1.42
C MET A 89 -19.03 -8.74 2.83
N THR A 90 -18.21 -8.60 3.88
CA THR A 90 -18.66 -8.82 5.26
C THR A 90 -19.63 -7.75 5.74
N LYS A 91 -19.42 -6.48 5.38
CA LYS A 91 -20.36 -5.39 5.69
C LYS A 91 -21.72 -5.60 5.01
N ASN A 92 -21.72 -6.06 3.75
CA ASN A 92 -22.95 -6.29 3.00
C ASN A 92 -23.65 -7.61 3.38
N ALA A 93 -22.91 -8.61 3.90
CA ALA A 93 -23.49 -9.88 4.36
C ALA A 93 -24.18 -9.78 5.73
N GLY A 94 -23.91 -8.72 6.50
CA GLY A 94 -24.55 -8.43 7.78
C GLY A 94 -25.69 -7.40 7.72
N SER A 95 -26.17 -7.05 6.52
CA SER A 95 -27.31 -6.13 6.28
C SER A 95 -28.54 -6.89 5.81
#